data_AF-A0A0G9GAS9-F1
#
_entry.id   AF-A0A0G9GAS9-F1
#
_cell.length_a   1.000
_cell.length_b   1.000
_cell.length_c   1.000
_cell.angle_alpha   90.00
_cell.angle_beta   90.00
_cell.angle_gamma   90.00
#
_symmetry.space_group_name_H-M   'P 1'
#
loop_
_entity.id
_entity.type
_entity.pdbx_description
1 polymer ?
#
loop_
_entity_poly.entity_id
_entity_poly.type
_entity_poly.pdbx_seq_one_letter_code
_entity_poly.pdbx_strand_id
1 'polypeptide(L)'
;MGVIFDEELKKLRTRFMEMGIDASEQIYKAAKAFTDHDSALAREVLATDAQINDEEISLEKRALKLMALQQPLASDFRKIISILKASNDVERLGDYATHIARSAINFDKKNHNGEIEKEIEKMTEIVRQMLEKVMDAYVYTNEKAAYEVADQDLKVDMIYVTEQKRVLAAMMKNQAAIPALETYMTVIRNLERAGDHIVNLAEWVIYIGAGKLVELNPGKTDPDLVKRKLGEAK
;
A
#
# COMPACT_ATOMS: atom_id res chain seq x y z
N MET A 1 23.87 17.64 22.34
CA MET A 1 23.33 17.61 20.96
C MET A 1 22.50 16.34 20.71
N GLY A 2 22.89 15.16 21.23
CA GLY A 2 22.15 13.89 21.03
C GLY A 2 20.71 13.82 21.57
N VAL A 3 20.44 14.19 22.83
CA VAL A 3 19.13 13.92 23.47
C VAL A 3 17.94 14.59 22.75
N ILE A 4 18.07 15.88 22.38
CA ILE A 4 17.00 16.60 21.67
C ILE A 4 16.80 16.03 20.26
N PHE A 5 17.89 15.68 19.57
CA PHE A 5 17.82 15.05 18.27
C PHE A 5 17.12 13.69 18.33
N ASP A 6 17.51 12.83 19.26
CA ASP A 6 16.94 11.50 19.45
C ASP A 6 15.45 11.56 19.79
N GLU A 7 15.04 12.53 20.61
CA GLU A 7 13.62 12.78 20.91
C GLU A 7 12.83 13.23 19.67
N GLU A 8 13.35 14.17 18.89
CA GLU A 8 12.67 14.64 17.68
C GLU A 8 12.63 13.57 16.58
N LEU A 9 13.69 12.78 16.43
CA LEU A 9 13.72 11.63 15.53
C LEU A 9 12.71 10.57 15.96
N LYS A 10 12.58 10.31 17.27
CA LYS A 10 11.57 9.40 17.81
C LYS A 10 10.16 9.91 17.50
N LYS A 11 9.89 11.20 17.69
CA LYS A 11 8.59 11.81 17.34
C LYS A 11 8.29 11.70 15.85
N LEU A 12 9.28 11.97 14.99
CA LEU A 12 9.14 11.83 13.54
C LEU A 12 8.77 10.40 13.16
N ARG A 13 9.47 9.40 13.72
CA ARG A 13 9.15 7.99 13.51
C ARG A 13 7.76 7.63 14.05
N THR A 14 7.37 8.09 15.23
CA THR A 14 6.03 7.82 15.76
C THR A 14 4.94 8.36 14.84
N ARG A 15 5.09 9.59 14.31
CA ARG A 15 4.15 10.15 13.33
C ARG A 15 4.10 9.34 12.03
N PHE A 16 5.25 8.86 11.55
CA PHE A 16 5.29 7.97 10.39
C PHE A 16 4.52 6.67 10.64
N MET A 17 4.67 6.07 11.82
CA MET A 17 3.93 4.85 12.21
C MET A 17 2.42 5.08 12.30
N GLU A 18 1.99 6.20 12.90
CA GLU A 18 0.57 6.59 12.96
C GLU A 18 -0.03 6.70 11.56
N MET A 19 0.67 7.38 10.65
CA MET A 19 0.24 7.55 9.26
C MET A 19 0.09 6.20 8.52
N GLY A 20 0.98 5.24 8.77
CA GLY A 20 0.85 3.88 8.22
C GLY A 20 -0.33 3.09 8.80
N ILE A 21 -0.66 3.28 10.08
CA ILE A 21 -1.85 2.67 10.72
C ILE A 21 -3.12 3.24 10.08
N ASP A 22 -3.19 4.55 9.92
CA ASP A 22 -4.34 5.22 9.34
C ASP A 22 -4.54 4.82 7.87
N ALA A 23 -3.47 4.71 7.08
CA ALA A 23 -3.52 4.18 5.72
C ALA A 23 -4.02 2.71 5.67
N SER A 24 -3.54 1.85 6.57
CA SER A 24 -4.00 0.45 6.67
C SER A 24 -5.51 0.36 6.95
N GLU A 25 -5.99 1.21 7.85
CA GLU A 25 -7.41 1.24 8.24
C GLU A 25 -8.28 1.80 7.11
N GLN A 26 -7.82 2.84 6.40
CA GLN A 26 -8.55 3.37 5.23
C GLN A 26 -8.67 2.34 4.11
N ILE A 27 -7.58 1.63 3.77
CA ILE A 27 -7.61 0.54 2.78
C ILE A 27 -8.62 -0.53 3.19
N TYR A 28 -8.57 -0.98 4.45
CA TYR A 28 -9.47 -1.99 4.97
C TYR A 28 -10.93 -1.56 4.86
N LYS A 29 -11.26 -0.37 5.37
CA LYS A 29 -12.62 0.16 5.33
C LYS A 29 -13.12 0.34 3.90
N ALA A 30 -12.28 0.82 2.99
CA ALA A 30 -12.64 1.00 1.59
C ALA A 30 -12.97 -0.33 0.92
N ALA A 31 -12.12 -1.33 1.07
CA ALA A 31 -12.34 -2.66 0.51
C ALA A 31 -13.58 -3.33 1.14
N LYS A 32 -13.75 -3.23 2.46
CA LYS A 32 -14.92 -3.72 3.16
C LYS A 32 -16.21 -3.05 2.68
N ALA A 33 -16.19 -1.72 2.53
CA ALA A 33 -17.32 -0.97 1.99
C ALA A 33 -17.70 -1.45 0.58
N PHE A 34 -16.70 -1.80 -0.23
CA PHE A 34 -16.91 -2.34 -1.56
C PHE A 34 -17.57 -3.73 -1.54
N THR A 35 -17.00 -4.67 -0.77
CA THR A 35 -17.46 -6.07 -0.73
C THR A 35 -18.78 -6.25 0.03
N ASP A 36 -19.00 -5.50 1.10
CA ASP A 36 -20.27 -5.50 1.85
C ASP A 36 -21.35 -4.61 1.19
N HIS A 37 -20.98 -3.90 0.12
CA HIS A 37 -21.82 -2.90 -0.56
C HIS A 37 -22.33 -1.79 0.37
N ASP A 38 -21.52 -1.42 1.36
CA ASP A 38 -21.80 -0.41 2.37
C ASP A 38 -21.37 0.98 1.89
N SER A 39 -22.31 1.69 1.28
CA SER A 39 -22.07 3.05 0.81
C SER A 39 -21.92 4.08 1.93
N ALA A 40 -22.35 3.78 3.16
CA ALA A 40 -22.12 4.68 4.30
C ALA A 40 -20.65 4.61 4.73
N LEU A 41 -20.11 3.40 4.89
CA LEU A 41 -18.69 3.20 5.20
C LEU A 41 -17.78 3.79 4.11
N ALA A 42 -18.16 3.65 2.83
CA ALA A 42 -17.42 4.28 1.74
C ALA A 42 -17.36 5.82 1.88
N ARG A 43 -18.47 6.46 2.28
CA ARG A 43 -18.50 7.91 2.49
C ARG A 43 -17.69 8.35 3.70
N GLU A 44 -17.59 7.51 4.73
CA GLU A 44 -16.71 7.78 5.87
C GLU A 44 -15.25 7.83 5.44
N VAL A 45 -14.79 6.88 4.62
CA VAL A 45 -13.43 6.89 4.06
C VAL A 45 -13.18 8.17 3.25
N LEU A 46 -14.12 8.55 2.38
CA LEU A 46 -13.99 9.77 1.57
C LEU A 46 -14.00 11.06 2.40
N ALA A 47 -14.65 11.05 3.57
CA ALA A 47 -14.65 12.21 4.47
C ALA A 47 -13.27 12.42 5.14
N THR A 48 -12.44 11.38 5.21
CA THR A 48 -11.09 11.41 5.79
C THR A 48 -9.97 11.40 4.73
N ASP A 49 -10.29 11.61 3.45
CA ASP A 49 -9.34 11.62 2.32
C ASP A 49 -8.14 12.56 2.55
N ALA A 50 -8.41 13.77 3.06
CA ALA A 50 -7.37 14.77 3.32
C ALA A 50 -6.47 14.45 4.54
N GLN A 51 -6.87 13.50 5.39
CA GLN A 51 -6.17 13.26 6.66
C GLN A 51 -4.72 12.82 6.43
N ILE A 52 -4.50 11.81 5.58
CA ILE A 52 -3.16 11.27 5.31
C ILE A 52 -2.30 12.32 4.59
N ASN A 53 -2.89 13.13 3.71
CA ASN A 53 -2.17 14.20 3.01
C ASN A 53 -1.70 15.29 3.99
N ASP A 54 -2.55 15.65 4.97
CA ASP A 54 -2.17 16.60 6.01
C ASP A 54 -1.08 16.04 6.95
N GLU A 55 -1.15 14.74 7.26
CA GLU A 55 -0.13 14.01 8.01
C GLU A 55 1.22 13.99 7.29
N GLU A 56 1.22 13.69 5.99
CA GLU A 56 2.40 13.73 5.12
C GLU A 56 3.06 15.11 5.19
N ILE A 57 2.31 16.17 4.85
CA ILE A 57 2.83 17.55 4.86
C ILE A 57 3.40 17.94 6.22
N SER A 58 2.73 17.56 7.32
CA SER A 58 3.19 17.81 8.68
C SER A 58 4.50 17.06 8.98
N LEU A 59 4.61 15.81 8.54
CA LEU A 59 5.77 14.96 8.71
C LEU A 59 6.96 15.46 7.89
N GLU A 60 6.75 15.85 6.63
CA GLU A 60 7.78 16.43 5.77
C GLU A 60 8.37 17.71 6.36
N LYS A 61 7.51 18.64 6.81
CA LYS A 61 7.94 19.88 7.47
C LYS A 61 8.81 19.60 8.70
N ARG A 62 8.46 18.57 9.48
CA ARG A 62 9.25 18.16 10.66
C ARG A 62 10.59 17.56 10.25
N ALA A 63 10.62 16.67 9.26
CA ALA A 63 11.84 16.07 8.74
C ALA A 63 12.82 17.15 8.23
N LEU A 64 12.33 18.09 7.41
CA LEU A 64 13.12 19.21 6.89
C LEU A 64 13.68 20.09 8.01
N LYS A 65 12.83 20.43 9.00
CA LYS A 65 13.25 21.20 10.19
C LYS A 65 14.32 20.47 10.99
N LEU A 66 14.16 19.16 11.19
CA LEU A 66 15.12 18.34 11.93
C LEU A 66 16.48 18.31 11.23
N MET A 67 16.50 18.12 9.91
CA MET A 67 17.74 18.16 9.11
C MET A 67 18.42 19.54 9.18
N ALA A 68 17.65 20.62 9.04
CA ALA A 68 18.18 21.98 9.05
C ALA A 68 18.76 22.40 10.42
N LEU A 69 18.10 22.03 11.52
CA LEU A 69 18.48 22.48 12.86
C LEU A 69 19.54 21.61 13.53
N GLN A 70 19.56 20.30 13.25
CA GLN A 70 20.41 19.37 13.98
C GLN A 70 21.59 18.85 13.15
N GLN A 71 21.63 19.09 11.84
CA GLN A 71 22.73 18.67 10.94
C GLN A 71 23.15 17.20 11.16
N PRO A 72 22.21 16.24 11.02
CA PRO A 72 22.44 14.84 11.40
C PRO A 72 23.59 14.21 10.59
N LEU A 73 24.34 13.32 11.25
CA LEU A 73 25.40 12.54 10.62
C LEU A 73 24.82 11.45 9.71
N ALA A 74 25.66 10.81 8.90
CA ALA A 74 25.27 9.94 7.80
C ALA A 74 24.17 8.89 8.12
N SER A 75 24.25 8.17 9.25
CA SER A 75 23.24 7.17 9.62
C SER A 75 21.88 7.80 9.96
N ASP A 76 21.89 8.95 10.60
CA ASP A 76 20.69 9.64 11.05
C ASP A 76 20.03 10.42 9.92
N PHE A 77 20.84 10.99 9.02
CA PHE A 77 20.37 11.55 7.77
C PHE A 77 19.65 10.48 6.93
N ARG A 78 20.20 9.26 6.83
CA ARG A 78 19.54 8.14 6.14
C ARG A 78 18.17 7.80 6.72
N LYS A 79 18.03 7.77 8.05
CA LYS A 79 16.71 7.53 8.68
C LYS A 79 15.70 8.61 8.32
N ILE A 80 16.11 9.88 8.36
CA ILE A 80 15.20 11.00 8.10
C ILE A 80 14.80 11.04 6.62
N ILE A 81 15.75 10.86 5.70
CA ILE A 81 15.44 10.87 4.26
C ILE A 81 14.59 9.66 3.86
N SER A 82 14.82 8.48 4.46
CA SER A 82 13.95 7.31 4.26
C SER A 82 12.53 7.60 4.69
N ILE A 83 12.32 8.13 5.91
CA ILE A 83 10.97 8.50 6.38
C ILE A 83 10.31 9.52 5.45
N LEU A 84 11.07 10.53 5.00
CA LEU A 84 10.56 11.55 4.07
C LEU A 84 10.15 10.97 2.71
N LYS A 85 10.92 10.01 2.18
CA LYS A 85 10.60 9.36 0.90
C LYS A 85 9.43 8.40 1.05
N ALA A 86 9.43 7.64 2.14
CA ALA A 86 8.43 6.65 2.46
C ALA A 86 7.06 7.26 2.81
N SER A 87 7.00 8.49 3.31
CA SER A 87 5.72 9.15 3.59
C SER A 87 4.89 9.35 2.33
N ASN A 88 5.51 9.69 1.20
CA ASN A 88 4.81 9.76 -0.08
C ASN A 88 4.27 8.39 -0.51
N ASP A 89 5.01 7.30 -0.29
CA ASP A 89 4.50 5.94 -0.58
C ASP A 89 3.30 5.57 0.31
N VAL A 90 3.26 6.01 1.57
CA VAL A 90 2.09 5.83 2.47
C VAL A 90 0.92 6.73 2.05
N GLU A 91 1.15 7.96 1.57
CA GLU A 91 0.09 8.82 1.01
C GLU A 91 -0.60 8.16 -0.18
N ARG A 92 0.15 7.51 -1.07
CA ARG A 92 -0.42 6.73 -2.18
C ARG A 92 -1.37 5.63 -1.73
N LEU A 93 -1.14 5.02 -0.56
CA LEU A 93 -2.05 4.03 0.00
C LEU A 93 -3.40 4.66 0.37
N GLY A 94 -3.40 5.90 0.88
CA GLY A 94 -4.60 6.70 1.10
C GLY A 94 -5.35 7.01 -0.19
N ASP A 95 -4.65 7.48 -1.23
CA ASP A 95 -5.20 7.70 -2.57
C ASP A 95 -5.93 6.46 -3.11
N TYR A 96 -5.31 5.28 -2.97
CA TYR A 96 -5.89 4.01 -3.41
C TYR A 96 -7.13 3.62 -2.60
N ALA A 97 -7.12 3.84 -1.28
CA ALA A 97 -8.30 3.65 -0.44
C ALA A 97 -9.45 4.55 -0.91
N THR A 98 -9.18 5.82 -1.22
CA THR A 98 -10.17 6.77 -1.76
C THR A 98 -10.73 6.31 -3.10
N HIS A 99 -9.89 5.80 -4.01
CA HIS A 99 -10.36 5.25 -5.28
C HIS A 99 -11.27 4.02 -5.09
N ILE A 100 -10.92 3.12 -4.17
CA ILE A 100 -11.75 1.95 -3.84
C ILE A 100 -13.08 2.41 -3.22
N ALA A 101 -13.07 3.38 -2.30
CA ALA A 101 -14.30 3.93 -1.69
C ALA A 101 -15.21 4.59 -2.73
N ARG A 102 -14.67 5.35 -3.69
CA ARG A 102 -15.46 5.88 -4.83
C ARG A 102 -16.06 4.76 -5.67
N SER A 103 -15.33 3.67 -5.84
CA SER A 103 -15.79 2.48 -6.57
C SER A 103 -16.96 1.81 -5.86
N ALA A 104 -16.91 1.72 -4.52
CA ALA A 104 -18.00 1.18 -3.68
C ALA A 104 -19.31 1.98 -3.80
N ILE A 105 -19.24 3.30 -3.95
CA ILE A 105 -20.44 4.15 -4.13
C ILE A 105 -21.10 3.92 -5.49
N ASN A 106 -20.30 3.74 -6.54
CA ASN A 106 -20.78 3.66 -7.92
C ASN A 106 -21.07 2.23 -8.38
N PHE A 107 -20.87 1.23 -7.52
CA PHE A 107 -20.94 -0.17 -7.88
C PHE A 107 -22.36 -0.64 -8.27
N ASP A 108 -22.49 -1.29 -9.43
CA ASP A 108 -23.75 -1.92 -9.86
C ASP A 108 -23.98 -3.26 -9.14
N LYS A 109 -24.71 -3.18 -8.03
CA LYS A 109 -25.04 -4.34 -7.17
C LYS A 109 -25.82 -5.46 -7.87
N LYS A 110 -26.45 -5.20 -9.02
CA LYS A 110 -27.23 -6.23 -9.74
C LYS A 110 -26.34 -7.28 -10.41
N ASN A 111 -25.11 -6.93 -10.72
CA ASN A 111 -24.15 -7.78 -11.42
C ASN A 111 -22.96 -8.15 -10.52
N HIS A 112 -23.19 -8.22 -9.20
CA HIS A 112 -22.16 -8.58 -8.24
C HIS A 112 -21.71 -10.04 -8.39
N ASN A 113 -20.48 -10.31 -7.95
CA ASN A 113 -19.81 -11.60 -8.04
C ASN A 113 -19.06 -11.89 -6.73
N GLY A 114 -19.67 -12.72 -5.89
CA GLY A 114 -19.13 -13.11 -4.59
C GLY A 114 -17.80 -13.90 -4.64
N GLU A 115 -17.40 -14.45 -5.78
CA GLU A 115 -16.07 -15.07 -5.90
C GLU A 115 -14.98 -14.03 -6.04
N ILE A 116 -15.21 -12.98 -6.83
CA ILE A 116 -14.25 -11.86 -7.01
C ILE A 116 -14.15 -11.08 -5.70
N GLU A 117 -15.27 -10.85 -5.02
CA GLU A 117 -15.32 -10.15 -3.72
C GLU A 117 -14.49 -10.85 -2.65
N LYS A 118 -14.55 -12.20 -2.57
CA LYS A 118 -13.71 -12.97 -1.65
C LYS A 118 -12.22 -12.85 -1.93
N GLU A 119 -11.83 -12.81 -3.21
CA GLU A 119 -10.42 -12.61 -3.56
C GLU A 119 -9.98 -11.16 -3.27
N ILE A 120 -10.86 -10.16 -3.40
CA ILE A 120 -10.61 -8.78 -2.95
C ILE A 120 -10.38 -8.72 -1.42
N GLU A 121 -11.21 -9.39 -0.61
CA GLU A 121 -11.03 -9.46 0.84
C GLU A 121 -9.68 -10.08 1.21
N LYS A 122 -9.33 -11.18 0.55
CA LYS A 122 -8.05 -11.88 0.77
C LYS A 122 -6.86 -11.03 0.35
N MET A 123 -6.95 -10.35 -0.80
CA MET A 123 -5.91 -9.45 -1.29
C MET A 123 -5.72 -8.25 -0.35
N THR A 124 -6.81 -7.69 0.17
CA THR A 124 -6.81 -6.63 1.19
C THR A 124 -6.08 -7.08 2.46
N GLU A 125 -6.37 -8.27 2.96
CA GLU A 125 -5.73 -8.80 4.17
C GLU A 125 -4.22 -8.98 3.98
N ILE A 126 -3.78 -9.45 2.80
CA ILE A 126 -2.34 -9.56 2.48
C ILE A 126 -1.69 -8.18 2.46
N VAL A 127 -2.30 -7.19 1.80
CA VAL A 127 -1.81 -5.81 1.74
C VAL A 127 -1.67 -5.21 3.15
N ARG A 128 -2.64 -5.44 4.04
CA ARG A 128 -2.57 -4.97 5.43
C ARG A 128 -1.43 -5.61 6.20
N GLN A 129 -1.25 -6.93 6.07
CA GLN A 129 -0.15 -7.65 6.71
C GLN A 129 1.22 -7.19 6.20
N MET A 130 1.33 -6.92 4.90
CA MET A 130 2.55 -6.36 4.30
C MET A 130 2.87 -4.98 4.89
N LEU A 131 1.86 -4.11 4.99
CA LEU A 131 2.02 -2.77 5.55
C LEU A 131 2.41 -2.82 7.03
N GLU A 132 1.71 -3.59 7.85
CA GLU A 132 2.06 -3.78 9.27
C GLU A 132 3.51 -4.24 9.42
N LYS A 133 3.90 -5.25 8.65
CA LYS A 133 5.23 -5.84 8.69
C LYS A 133 6.32 -4.87 8.24
N VAL A 134 6.09 -4.08 7.20
CA VAL A 134 7.10 -3.10 6.75
C VAL A 134 7.23 -1.97 7.77
N MET A 135 6.13 -1.51 8.37
CA MET A 135 6.15 -0.48 9.40
C MET A 135 6.91 -0.95 10.65
N ASP A 136 6.74 -2.20 11.08
CA ASP A 136 7.56 -2.81 12.13
C ASP A 136 9.05 -2.88 11.75
N ALA A 137 9.34 -3.16 10.47
CA ALA A 137 10.70 -3.21 9.97
C ALA A 137 11.41 -1.85 10.05
N TYR A 138 10.68 -0.73 9.94
CA TYR A 138 11.22 0.63 10.18
C TYR A 138 11.64 0.87 11.62
N VAL A 139 10.96 0.27 12.60
CA VAL A 139 11.28 0.44 14.02
C VAL A 139 12.61 -0.21 14.35
N TYR A 140 12.86 -1.40 13.80
CA TYR A 140 14.00 -2.25 14.14
C TYR A 140 15.08 -2.30 13.06
N THR A 141 14.91 -1.59 11.94
CA THR A 141 15.79 -1.71 10.75
C THR A 141 15.97 -3.17 10.33
N ASN A 142 14.85 -3.89 10.20
CA ASN A 142 14.86 -5.32 9.95
C ASN A 142 14.88 -5.61 8.45
N GLU A 143 16.07 -5.77 7.88
CA GLU A 143 16.25 -6.07 6.45
C GLU A 143 15.58 -7.38 6.03
N LYS A 144 15.59 -8.39 6.90
CA LYS A 144 14.93 -9.68 6.61
C LYS A 144 13.43 -9.50 6.42
N ALA A 145 12.80 -8.71 7.29
CA ALA A 145 11.37 -8.43 7.17
C ALA A 145 11.03 -7.70 5.86
N ALA A 146 11.91 -6.81 5.38
CA ALA A 146 11.75 -6.14 4.09
C ALA A 146 11.73 -7.12 2.90
N TYR A 147 12.64 -8.10 2.85
CA TYR A 147 12.60 -9.15 1.81
C TYR A 147 11.33 -10.00 1.91
N GLU A 148 10.90 -10.35 3.13
CA GLU A 148 9.68 -11.14 3.31
C GLU A 148 8.41 -10.37 2.90
N VAL A 149 8.41 -9.03 2.93
CA VAL A 149 7.32 -8.20 2.39
C VAL A 149 7.27 -8.29 0.87
N ALA A 150 8.42 -8.20 0.19
CA ALA A 150 8.48 -8.37 -1.26
C ALA A 150 8.02 -9.78 -1.71
N ASP A 151 8.34 -10.82 -0.92
CA ASP A 151 7.84 -12.18 -1.19
C ASP A 151 6.31 -12.31 -0.98
N GLN A 152 5.73 -11.52 -0.07
CA GLN A 152 4.28 -11.49 0.15
C GLN A 152 3.54 -10.81 -1.01
N ASP A 153 4.13 -9.75 -1.59
CA ASP A 153 3.59 -9.01 -2.73
C ASP A 153 3.34 -9.91 -3.94
N LEU A 154 4.20 -10.90 -4.16
CA LEU A 154 4.00 -11.90 -5.21
C LEU A 154 2.64 -12.63 -5.11
N LYS A 155 2.06 -12.76 -3.90
CA LYS A 155 0.72 -13.32 -3.73
C LYS A 155 -0.36 -12.35 -4.19
N VAL A 156 -0.17 -11.05 -3.93
CA VAL A 156 -1.05 -9.97 -4.40
C VAL A 156 -1.06 -9.96 -5.93
N ASP A 157 0.11 -10.00 -6.56
CA ASP A 157 0.27 -10.10 -8.02
C ASP A 157 -0.45 -11.30 -8.62
N MET A 158 -0.29 -12.47 -8.01
CA MET A 158 -0.92 -13.70 -8.49
C MET A 158 -2.44 -13.62 -8.41
N ILE A 159 -3.01 -13.05 -7.34
CA ILE A 159 -4.45 -12.82 -7.22
C ILE A 159 -4.91 -11.82 -8.29
N TYR A 160 -4.21 -10.70 -8.43
CA TYR A 160 -4.52 -9.67 -9.42
C TYR A 160 -4.57 -10.24 -10.85
N VAL A 161 -3.54 -10.97 -11.29
CA VAL A 161 -3.50 -11.56 -12.63
C VAL A 161 -4.61 -12.60 -12.83
N THR A 162 -4.89 -13.41 -11.82
CA THR A 162 -5.95 -14.42 -11.87
C THR A 162 -7.33 -13.77 -12.03
N GLU A 163 -7.63 -12.79 -11.18
CA GLU A 163 -8.93 -12.11 -11.19
C GLU A 163 -9.10 -11.18 -12.38
N GLN A 164 -8.02 -10.55 -12.86
CA GLN A 164 -8.04 -9.81 -14.12
C GLN A 164 -8.52 -10.70 -15.27
N LYS A 165 -8.00 -11.93 -15.39
CA LYS A 165 -8.44 -12.88 -16.42
C LYS A 165 -9.89 -13.31 -16.23
N ARG A 166 -10.31 -13.57 -14.99
CA ARG A 166 -11.71 -13.92 -14.67
C ARG A 166 -12.66 -12.80 -15.11
N VAL A 167 -12.33 -11.55 -14.77
CA VAL A 167 -13.11 -10.36 -15.13
C VAL A 167 -13.20 -10.21 -16.64
N LEU A 168 -12.08 -10.30 -17.37
CA LEU A 168 -12.07 -10.21 -18.84
C LEU A 168 -12.91 -11.31 -19.50
N ALA A 169 -12.80 -12.56 -19.01
CA ALA A 169 -13.60 -13.67 -19.51
C ALA A 169 -15.10 -13.46 -19.23
N ALA A 170 -15.46 -12.87 -18.09
CA ALA A 170 -16.85 -12.53 -17.75
C ALA A 170 -17.40 -11.41 -18.65
N MET A 171 -16.60 -10.39 -18.98
CA MET A 171 -16.99 -9.30 -19.90
C MET A 171 -17.32 -9.83 -21.29
N MET A 172 -16.57 -10.81 -21.79
CA MET A 172 -16.85 -11.46 -23.08
C MET A 172 -18.16 -12.25 -23.10
N LYS A 173 -18.62 -12.74 -21.94
CA LYS A 173 -19.85 -13.55 -21.82
C LYS A 173 -21.10 -12.71 -21.64
N ASN A 174 -21.02 -11.59 -20.92
CA ASN A 174 -22.19 -10.77 -20.59
C ASN A 174 -21.88 -9.28 -20.67
N GLN A 175 -22.31 -8.63 -21.75
CA GLN A 175 -22.12 -7.19 -21.95
C GLN A 175 -22.85 -6.34 -20.92
N ALA A 176 -24.00 -6.80 -20.40
CA ALA A 176 -24.75 -6.04 -19.39
C ALA A 176 -24.03 -5.95 -18.04
N ALA A 177 -23.09 -6.86 -17.76
CA ALA A 177 -22.28 -6.86 -16.54
C ALA A 177 -20.99 -6.03 -16.65
N ILE A 178 -20.66 -5.49 -17.83
CA ILE A 178 -19.43 -4.73 -18.06
C ILE A 178 -19.21 -3.61 -17.04
N PRO A 179 -20.21 -2.79 -16.66
CA PRO A 179 -20.02 -1.73 -15.67
C PRO A 179 -19.52 -2.25 -14.32
N ALA A 180 -20.13 -3.31 -13.76
CA ALA A 180 -19.70 -3.91 -12.50
C ALA A 180 -18.29 -4.54 -12.62
N LEU A 181 -18.02 -5.22 -13.74
CA LEU A 181 -16.74 -5.85 -14.03
C LEU A 181 -15.60 -4.83 -14.20
N GLU A 182 -15.88 -3.66 -14.77
CA GLU A 182 -14.93 -2.55 -14.84
C GLU A 182 -14.61 -2.02 -13.43
N THR A 183 -15.62 -1.90 -12.57
CA THR A 183 -15.41 -1.48 -11.19
C THR A 183 -14.56 -2.49 -10.41
N TYR A 184 -14.79 -3.80 -10.59
CA TYR A 184 -13.93 -4.84 -10.01
C TYR A 184 -12.47 -4.70 -10.48
N MET A 185 -12.24 -4.48 -11.78
CA MET A 185 -10.90 -4.27 -12.34
C MET A 185 -10.19 -3.07 -11.69
N THR A 186 -10.94 -2.00 -11.44
CA THR A 186 -10.42 -0.81 -10.75
C THR A 186 -10.03 -1.13 -9.31
N VAL A 187 -10.87 -1.86 -8.55
CA VAL A 187 -10.56 -2.22 -7.15
C VAL A 187 -9.34 -3.13 -7.05
N ILE A 188 -9.28 -4.23 -7.81
CA ILE A 188 -8.13 -5.15 -7.74
C ILE A 188 -6.83 -4.47 -8.16
N ARG A 189 -6.88 -3.54 -9.12
CA ARG A 189 -5.69 -2.78 -9.55
C ARG A 189 -5.20 -1.81 -8.47
N ASN A 190 -6.11 -1.15 -7.74
CA ASN A 190 -5.70 -0.26 -6.65
C ASN A 190 -5.09 -1.06 -5.48
N LEU A 191 -5.56 -2.27 -5.20
CA LEU A 191 -4.94 -3.16 -4.21
C LEU A 191 -3.55 -3.66 -4.65
N GLU A 192 -3.36 -3.97 -5.94
CA GLU A 192 -2.04 -4.36 -6.45
C GLU A 192 -1.03 -3.21 -6.37
N ARG A 193 -1.44 -2.00 -6.76
CA ARG A 193 -0.63 -0.79 -6.58
C ARG A 193 -0.30 -0.51 -5.11
N ALA A 194 -1.21 -0.82 -4.18
CA ALA A 194 -0.91 -0.71 -2.76
C ALA A 194 0.22 -1.67 -2.35
N GLY A 195 0.19 -2.91 -2.86
CA GLY A 195 1.29 -3.87 -2.70
C GLY A 195 2.63 -3.33 -3.21
N ASP A 196 2.66 -2.84 -4.45
CA ASP A 196 3.85 -2.23 -5.06
C ASP A 196 4.46 -1.11 -4.19
N HIS A 197 3.62 -0.19 -3.70
CA HIS A 197 4.09 0.91 -2.87
C HIS A 197 4.58 0.45 -1.50
N ILE A 198 4.01 -0.63 -0.95
CA ILE A 198 4.52 -1.26 0.27
C ILE A 198 5.88 -1.93 0.03
N VAL A 199 6.14 -2.47 -1.17
CA VAL A 199 7.49 -2.95 -1.53
C VAL A 199 8.48 -1.79 -1.60
N ASN A 200 8.11 -0.62 -2.14
CA ASN A 200 8.96 0.57 -2.08
C ASN A 200 9.31 0.95 -0.62
N LEU A 201 8.34 0.86 0.30
CA LEU A 201 8.60 1.07 1.74
C LEU A 201 9.67 0.09 2.27
N ALA A 202 9.65 -1.16 1.80
CA ALA A 202 10.62 -2.19 2.20
C ALA A 202 12.03 -1.90 1.66
N GLU A 203 12.15 -1.37 0.44
CA GLU A 203 13.43 -0.93 -0.14
C GLU A 203 14.09 0.16 0.71
N TRP A 204 13.31 1.10 1.21
CA TRP A 204 13.79 2.15 2.11
C TRP A 204 14.27 1.63 3.46
N VAL A 205 13.72 0.51 3.96
CA VAL A 205 14.25 -0.18 5.16
C VAL A 205 15.66 -0.72 4.90
N ILE A 206 15.89 -1.34 3.73
CA ILE A 206 17.22 -1.80 3.32
C ILE A 206 18.20 -0.62 3.23
N TYR A 207 17.75 0.52 2.71
CA TYR A 207 18.57 1.71 2.64
C TYR A 207 18.99 2.25 4.03
N ILE A 208 18.09 2.20 5.04
CA ILE A 208 18.41 2.59 6.42
C ILE A 208 19.55 1.72 6.98
N GLY A 209 19.46 0.40 6.82
CA GLY A 209 20.45 -0.56 7.30
C GLY A 209 21.74 -0.52 6.48
N ALA A 210 21.69 -1.14 5.30
CA ALA A 210 22.84 -1.37 4.42
C ALA A 210 23.34 -0.13 3.66
N GLY A 211 22.54 0.93 3.53
CA GLY A 211 22.92 2.14 2.78
C GLY A 211 22.91 1.96 1.28
N LYS A 212 22.23 0.91 0.81
CA LYS A 212 22.11 0.54 -0.60
C LYS A 212 20.68 0.77 -1.05
N LEU A 213 20.54 1.39 -2.21
CA LEU A 213 19.27 1.38 -2.94
C LEU A 213 19.20 0.05 -3.69
N VAL A 214 18.09 -0.65 -3.52
CA VAL A 214 17.80 -1.95 -4.11
C VAL A 214 16.44 -1.88 -4.77
N GLU A 215 16.23 -2.72 -5.79
CA GLU A 215 14.90 -2.96 -6.37
C GLU A 215 14.44 -4.32 -5.85
N LEU A 216 13.37 -4.32 -5.04
CA LEU A 216 12.81 -5.53 -4.44
C LEU A 216 11.57 -6.03 -5.18
N ASN A 217 10.95 -5.22 -6.04
CA ASN A 217 9.75 -5.62 -6.75
C ASN A 217 10.04 -6.83 -7.67
N PRO A 218 9.44 -8.01 -7.40
CA PRO A 218 9.72 -9.21 -8.17
C PRO A 218 9.23 -9.09 -9.62
N GLY A 219 8.14 -8.36 -9.87
CA GLY A 219 7.59 -8.14 -11.21
C GLY A 219 8.43 -7.21 -12.08
N LYS A 220 9.09 -6.21 -11.48
CA LYS A 220 10.04 -5.34 -12.20
C LYS A 220 11.37 -6.03 -12.49
N THR A 221 11.85 -6.86 -11.57
CA THR A 221 13.11 -7.60 -11.73
C THR A 221 12.94 -8.80 -12.66
N ASP A 222 11.76 -9.41 -12.69
CA ASP A 222 11.42 -10.53 -13.56
C ASP A 222 9.95 -10.48 -14.04
N PRO A 223 9.70 -9.87 -15.21
CA PRO A 223 8.35 -9.67 -15.75
C PRO A 223 7.54 -10.94 -16.03
N ASP A 224 8.20 -12.11 -16.10
CA ASP A 224 7.54 -13.41 -16.34
C ASP A 224 7.39 -14.25 -15.06
N LEU A 225 7.83 -13.74 -13.89
CA LEU A 225 7.77 -14.46 -12.63
C LEU A 225 6.35 -14.88 -12.25
N VAL A 226 5.39 -13.96 -12.35
CA VAL A 226 3.99 -14.23 -12.02
C VAL A 226 3.43 -15.32 -12.95
N LYS A 227 3.71 -15.25 -14.25
CA LYS A 227 3.30 -16.29 -15.22
C LYS A 227 3.92 -17.64 -14.89
N ARG A 228 5.21 -17.70 -14.53
CA ARG A 228 5.87 -18.96 -14.11
C ARG A 228 5.22 -19.53 -12.86
N LYS A 229 4.92 -18.69 -11.86
CA LYS A 229 4.28 -19.11 -10.60
C LYS A 229 2.85 -19.60 -10.80
N LEU A 230 2.14 -19.06 -11.79
CA LEU A 230 0.82 -19.54 -12.21
C LEU A 230 0.87 -20.78 -13.13
N GLY A 231 2.06 -21.26 -13.51
CA GLY A 231 2.22 -22.41 -14.41
C GLY A 231 1.92 -22.10 -15.88
N GLU A 232 2.00 -20.82 -16.26
CA GLU A 232 1.62 -20.32 -17.59
C GLU A 232 2.82 -19.96 -18.47
N ALA A 233 4.02 -20.01 -17.92
CA ALA A 233 5.24 -19.84 -18.69
C ALA A 233 5.52 -21.09 -19.53
N LYS A 234 5.88 -20.86 -20.80
CA LYS A 234 6.41 -21.90 -21.68
C LYS A 234 7.83 -22.29 -21.28
#